data_AF-A0A519DY61-F1
#
_entry.id   AF-A0A519DY61-F1
#
_cell.length_a   1.000
_cell.length_b   1.000
_cell.length_c   1.000
_cell.angle_alpha   90.00
_cell.angle_beta   90.00
_cell.angle_gamma   90.00
#
_symmetry.space_group_name_H-M   'P 1'
#
loop_
_entity.id
_entity.type
_entity.pdbx_description
1 polymer ?
#
loop_
_entity_poly.entity_id
_entity_poly.type
_entity_poly.pdbx_seq_one_letter_code
_entity_poly.pdbx_strand_id
1 'polypeptide(L)'
;MRKTMAVLLCTVACTTSFAFELGAYPKVFSGPEGTEVVLAPTADGKSALFQISGVSHAVDKIVFLSQLQRWGGGTDAYVTTFDGRDSAMVQKKSSSYGGGDRYVAYLPGNRKEFDLAYDEKKSKALKSSVLLATYEKQKQQGIQEKLARFDRDKSLAYSREQLDQADKEASAACGVPVKTTIDWTAIDDDKLKKLSVHSFCGAVATNMQRLCRDDGGTFKKKAAALGQINCQFGPELKARMVDQKLVFTTESNAPNQDDFIREFLRNQ
;
A
#
# COMPACT_ATOMS: atom_id res chain seq x y z
N MET A 1 40.63 -16.35 -52.40
CA MET A 1 40.18 -16.26 -50.99
C MET A 1 39.16 -15.14 -50.87
N ARG A 2 37.91 -15.47 -50.51
CA ARG A 2 36.73 -14.58 -50.53
C ARG A 2 36.77 -13.58 -49.37
N LYS A 3 36.54 -12.30 -49.67
CA LYS A 3 36.32 -11.23 -48.69
C LYS A 3 34.88 -11.33 -48.15
N THR A 4 34.73 -11.62 -46.87
CA THR A 4 33.44 -11.58 -46.17
C THR A 4 33.17 -10.15 -45.70
N MET A 5 32.16 -9.52 -46.31
CA MET A 5 31.64 -8.21 -45.92
C MET A 5 30.60 -8.43 -44.81
N ALA A 6 30.87 -7.96 -43.60
CA ALA A 6 29.90 -8.00 -42.50
C ALA A 6 28.95 -6.80 -42.64
N VAL A 7 27.67 -7.08 -42.93
CA VAL A 7 26.60 -6.08 -42.89
C VAL A 7 26.10 -6.01 -41.46
N LEU A 8 26.35 -4.87 -40.80
CA LEU A 8 25.81 -4.56 -39.48
C LEU A 8 24.36 -4.08 -39.67
N LEU A 9 23.37 -4.96 -39.42
CA LEU A 9 21.97 -4.54 -39.33
C LEU A 9 21.75 -3.79 -38.01
N CYS A 10 21.64 -2.47 -38.10
CA CYS A 10 21.19 -1.62 -37.00
C CYS A 10 19.66 -1.76 -36.89
N THR A 11 19.18 -2.67 -36.05
CA THR A 11 17.77 -2.76 -35.68
C THR A 11 17.43 -1.60 -34.74
N VAL A 12 16.97 -0.49 -35.33
CA VAL A 12 16.32 0.59 -34.57
C VAL A 12 15.04 0.00 -33.97
N ALA A 13 15.06 -0.27 -32.67
CA ALA A 13 13.87 -0.60 -31.91
C ALA A 13 12.96 0.64 -31.92
N CYS A 14 11.95 0.64 -32.79
CA CYS A 14 10.83 1.57 -32.69
C CYS A 14 10.12 1.32 -31.36
N THR A 15 10.48 2.09 -30.32
CA THR A 15 9.60 2.26 -29.17
C THR A 15 8.35 2.95 -29.69
N THR A 16 7.26 2.22 -29.82
CA THR A 16 5.94 2.81 -30.05
C THR A 16 5.61 3.68 -28.84
N SER A 17 5.94 4.98 -28.95
CA SER A 17 5.43 5.99 -28.05
C SER A 17 3.95 6.14 -28.38
N PHE A 18 3.12 5.31 -27.76
CA PHE A 18 1.69 5.58 -27.70
C PHE A 18 1.53 6.86 -26.89
N ALA A 19 1.50 8.00 -27.59
CA ALA A 19 1.03 9.24 -27.03
C ALA A 19 -0.47 9.02 -26.73
N PHE A 20 -0.82 8.99 -25.45
CA PHE A 20 -2.21 8.93 -25.04
C PHE A 20 -2.81 10.32 -25.18
N GLU A 21 -3.98 10.41 -25.80
CA GLU A 21 -4.72 11.66 -25.89
C GLU A 21 -5.55 11.88 -24.63
N LEU A 22 -5.59 13.11 -24.15
CA LEU A 22 -6.44 13.51 -23.02
C LEU A 22 -7.84 13.85 -23.50
N GLY A 23 -8.84 13.48 -22.71
CA GLY A 23 -10.22 13.89 -22.93
C GLY A 23 -10.43 15.39 -22.72
N ALA A 24 -11.54 15.90 -23.23
CA ALA A 24 -11.85 17.33 -23.25
C ALA A 24 -12.17 17.94 -21.86
N TYR A 25 -12.47 17.11 -20.86
CA TYR A 25 -13.04 17.54 -19.58
C TYR A 25 -12.16 17.14 -18.41
N PRO A 26 -11.04 17.85 -18.16
CA PRO A 26 -10.32 17.67 -16.92
C PRO A 26 -11.16 18.22 -15.74
N LYS A 27 -10.95 17.65 -14.57
CA LYS A 27 -11.62 18.04 -13.34
C LYS A 27 -10.58 18.52 -12.33
N VAL A 28 -10.88 19.62 -11.69
CA VAL A 28 -10.13 20.15 -10.55
C VAL A 28 -11.01 20.03 -9.33
N PHE A 29 -10.42 19.56 -8.25
CA PHE A 29 -11.08 19.45 -6.95
C PHE A 29 -10.26 20.17 -5.89
N SER A 30 -10.95 20.85 -4.99
CA SER A 30 -10.37 21.44 -3.79
C SER A 30 -10.63 20.54 -2.58
N GLY A 31 -9.60 20.30 -1.80
CA GLY A 31 -9.64 19.52 -0.56
C GLY A 31 -9.28 20.38 0.67
N PRO A 32 -9.14 19.74 1.84
CA PRO A 32 -8.78 20.43 3.08
C PRO A 32 -7.38 21.06 3.00
N GLU A 33 -7.17 22.09 3.83
CA GLU A 33 -5.86 22.72 4.05
C GLU A 33 -5.17 23.23 2.77
N GLY A 34 -5.96 23.58 1.75
CA GLY A 34 -5.44 24.07 0.46
C GLY A 34 -4.97 22.97 -0.49
N THR A 35 -5.26 21.70 -0.18
CA THR A 35 -5.00 20.58 -1.09
C THR A 35 -5.81 20.76 -2.37
N GLU A 36 -5.21 20.48 -3.52
CA GLU A 36 -5.89 20.46 -4.81
C GLU A 36 -5.56 19.17 -5.56
N VAL A 37 -6.58 18.61 -6.21
CA VAL A 37 -6.46 17.43 -7.06
C VAL A 37 -6.92 17.76 -8.46
N VAL A 38 -6.02 17.54 -9.42
CA VAL A 38 -6.34 17.59 -10.85
C VAL A 38 -6.50 16.17 -11.36
N LEU A 39 -7.53 15.94 -12.16
CA LEU A 39 -7.82 14.66 -12.81
C LEU A 39 -8.20 14.89 -14.28
N ALA A 40 -7.37 14.44 -15.20
CA ALA A 40 -7.59 14.54 -16.64
C ALA A 40 -7.66 13.13 -17.25
N PRO A 41 -8.88 12.59 -17.49
CA PRO A 41 -9.05 11.30 -18.15
C PRO A 41 -8.41 11.26 -19.53
N THR A 42 -7.98 10.09 -19.97
CA THR A 42 -7.65 9.83 -21.38
C THR A 42 -8.91 9.83 -22.23
N ALA A 43 -8.77 10.09 -23.54
CA ALA A 43 -9.90 10.15 -24.47
C ALA A 43 -10.67 8.82 -24.54
N ASP A 44 -9.99 7.69 -24.33
CA ASP A 44 -10.61 6.36 -24.27
C ASP A 44 -11.26 6.03 -22.91
N GLY A 45 -11.11 6.90 -21.91
CA GLY A 45 -11.66 6.75 -20.56
C GLY A 45 -11.05 5.64 -19.72
N LYS A 46 -9.98 4.97 -20.16
CA LYS A 46 -9.36 3.83 -19.45
C LYS A 46 -8.26 4.24 -18.48
N SER A 47 -7.77 5.46 -18.59
CA SER A 47 -6.67 5.98 -17.80
C SER A 47 -6.92 7.45 -17.46
N ALA A 48 -6.10 8.01 -16.59
CA ALA A 48 -6.11 9.44 -16.33
C ALA A 48 -4.73 9.92 -15.90
N LEU A 49 -4.39 11.13 -16.30
CA LEU A 49 -3.40 11.90 -15.56
C LEU A 49 -4.04 12.46 -14.30
N PHE A 50 -3.35 12.36 -13.18
CA PHE A 50 -3.75 13.08 -11.97
C PHE A 50 -2.56 13.76 -11.32
N GLN A 51 -2.83 14.82 -10.56
CA GLN A 51 -1.84 15.52 -9.74
C GLN A 51 -2.48 15.87 -8.40
N ILE A 52 -1.75 15.64 -7.31
CA ILE A 52 -2.12 16.13 -5.98
C ILE A 52 -1.14 17.24 -5.63
N SER A 53 -1.64 18.37 -5.14
CA SER A 53 -0.81 19.51 -4.75
C SER A 53 -1.28 20.13 -3.45
N GLY A 54 -0.39 20.89 -2.79
CA GLY A 54 -0.66 21.51 -1.49
C GLY A 54 -0.44 20.56 -0.32
N VAL A 55 0.36 19.51 -0.50
CA VAL A 55 0.60 18.47 0.52
C VAL A 55 2.06 18.41 0.94
N SER A 56 2.33 18.11 2.21
CA SER A 56 3.69 17.83 2.70
C SER A 56 4.04 16.36 2.46
N HIS A 57 4.18 15.96 1.19
CA HIS A 57 4.46 14.58 0.79
C HIS A 57 5.25 14.51 -0.52
N ALA A 58 5.97 13.40 -0.74
CA ALA A 58 6.77 13.17 -1.94
C ALA A 58 5.97 13.15 -3.27
N VAL A 59 4.64 13.16 -3.19
CA VAL A 59 3.75 13.21 -4.36
C VAL A 59 3.28 14.62 -4.71
N ASP A 60 3.64 15.63 -3.91
CA ASP A 60 3.25 17.02 -4.15
C ASP A 60 3.69 17.46 -5.55
N LYS A 61 2.72 17.92 -6.34
CA LYS A 61 2.89 18.42 -7.72
C LYS A 61 3.48 17.41 -8.71
N ILE A 62 3.53 16.13 -8.34
CA ILE A 62 3.87 15.06 -9.28
C ILE A 62 2.62 14.70 -10.08
N VAL A 63 2.75 14.63 -11.40
CA VAL A 63 1.70 14.17 -12.30
C VAL A 63 1.90 12.69 -12.53
N PHE A 64 0.91 11.88 -12.22
CA PHE A 64 0.93 10.43 -12.43
C PHE A 64 0.05 10.06 -13.59
N LEU A 65 0.47 9.06 -14.37
CA LEU A 65 -0.43 8.29 -15.22
C LEU A 65 -1.02 7.15 -14.39
N SER A 66 -2.34 7.03 -14.44
CA SER A 66 -3.11 6.02 -13.73
C SER A 66 -3.99 5.21 -14.67
N GLN A 67 -4.27 3.98 -14.29
CA GLN A 67 -5.30 3.15 -14.90
C GLN A 67 -6.58 3.25 -14.09
N LEU A 68 -7.72 3.35 -14.78
CA LEU A 68 -9.02 3.31 -14.14
C LEU A 68 -9.38 1.85 -13.85
N GLN A 69 -9.59 1.52 -12.58
CA GLN A 69 -10.08 0.23 -12.12
C GLN A 69 -11.43 0.39 -11.43
N ARG A 70 -12.35 -0.54 -11.68
CA ARG A 70 -13.65 -0.58 -11.00
C ARG A 70 -13.54 -1.58 -9.85
N TRP A 71 -13.59 -1.08 -8.63
CA TRP A 71 -13.58 -1.87 -7.40
C TRP A 71 -15.02 -2.11 -6.91
N GLY A 72 -15.17 -3.05 -5.98
CA GLY A 72 -16.47 -3.36 -5.37
C GLY A 72 -17.12 -2.14 -4.71
N GLY A 73 -18.45 -2.19 -4.55
CA GLY A 73 -19.20 -1.12 -3.87
C GLY A 73 -19.31 0.20 -4.65
N GLY A 74 -19.17 0.17 -5.98
CA GLY A 74 -19.31 1.37 -6.82
C GLY A 74 -18.12 2.33 -6.73
N THR A 75 -16.92 1.80 -6.52
CA THR A 75 -15.70 2.62 -6.46
C THR A 75 -14.94 2.55 -7.78
N ASP A 76 -14.72 3.71 -8.39
CA ASP A 76 -13.82 3.89 -9.52
C ASP A 76 -12.48 4.42 -8.98
N ALA A 77 -11.42 3.62 -9.09
CA ALA A 77 -10.09 3.89 -8.54
C ALA A 77 -9.08 4.23 -9.65
N TYR A 78 -8.35 5.33 -9.48
CA TYR A 78 -7.26 5.71 -10.38
C TYR A 78 -5.94 5.18 -9.82
N VAL A 79 -5.51 4.03 -10.34
CA VAL A 79 -4.40 3.24 -9.80
C VAL A 79 -3.10 3.54 -10.55
N THR A 80 -2.05 3.84 -9.81
CA THR A 80 -0.67 3.95 -10.32
C THR A 80 0.27 3.14 -9.45
N THR A 81 1.51 2.92 -9.88
CA THR A 81 2.53 2.24 -9.06
C THR A 81 3.31 3.26 -8.23
N PHE A 82 3.34 3.04 -6.91
CA PHE A 82 4.13 3.83 -5.97
C PHE A 82 4.79 2.90 -4.97
N ASP A 83 6.10 3.04 -4.77
CA ASP A 83 6.90 2.19 -3.87
C ASP A 83 6.66 0.69 -4.14
N GLY A 84 6.67 0.31 -5.42
CA GLY A 84 6.47 -1.06 -5.88
C GLY A 84 5.07 -1.64 -5.71
N ARG A 85 4.08 -0.83 -5.30
CA ARG A 85 2.71 -1.28 -5.01
C ARG A 85 1.69 -0.50 -5.83
N ASP A 86 0.55 -1.12 -6.05
CA ASP A 86 -0.62 -0.43 -6.59
C ASP A 86 -1.12 0.60 -5.57
N SER A 87 -1.34 1.82 -6.04
CA SER A 87 -1.76 2.95 -5.22
C SER A 87 -2.93 3.67 -5.88
N ALA A 88 -4.09 3.60 -5.25
CA ALA A 88 -5.31 4.29 -5.65
C ALA A 88 -5.44 5.63 -4.92
N MET A 89 -4.60 6.60 -5.30
CA MET A 89 -4.51 7.89 -4.60
C MET A 89 -5.72 8.80 -4.86
N VAL A 90 -6.45 8.59 -5.96
CA VAL A 90 -7.70 9.31 -6.26
C VAL A 90 -8.79 8.28 -6.53
N GLN A 91 -9.95 8.46 -5.90
CA GLN A 91 -11.08 7.55 -6.05
C GLN A 91 -12.37 8.34 -6.21
N LYS A 92 -13.26 7.81 -7.04
CA LYS A 92 -14.67 8.21 -7.12
C LYS A 92 -15.49 7.11 -6.45
N LYS A 93 -16.20 7.45 -5.39
CA LYS A 93 -17.09 6.57 -4.64
C LYS A 93 -18.54 6.92 -4.95
N SER A 94 -19.27 6.03 -5.59
CA SER A 94 -20.71 6.19 -5.80
C SER A 94 -21.48 5.70 -4.57
N SER A 95 -22.42 6.50 -4.08
CA SER A 95 -23.30 6.06 -2.99
C SER A 95 -24.37 5.10 -3.50
N SER A 96 -24.47 3.91 -2.89
CA SER A 96 -25.56 2.96 -3.15
C SER A 96 -26.93 3.43 -2.62
N TYR A 97 -26.96 4.49 -1.79
CA TYR A 97 -28.15 4.94 -1.07
C TYR A 97 -28.59 6.37 -1.44
N GLY A 98 -28.27 6.85 -2.65
CA GLY A 98 -28.85 8.09 -3.20
C GLY A 98 -28.10 9.39 -2.89
N GLY A 99 -26.82 9.32 -2.49
CA GLY A 99 -26.00 10.50 -2.13
C GLY A 99 -25.11 11.09 -3.24
N GLY A 100 -25.28 10.66 -4.50
CA GLY A 100 -24.42 11.09 -5.61
C GLY A 100 -23.00 10.51 -5.56
N ASP A 101 -22.14 11.03 -6.46
CA ASP A 101 -20.74 10.65 -6.57
C ASP A 101 -19.86 11.52 -5.65
N ARG A 102 -19.03 10.89 -4.82
CA ARG A 102 -18.04 11.55 -3.96
C ARG A 102 -16.64 11.28 -4.50
N TYR A 103 -15.80 12.32 -4.60
CA TYR A 103 -14.39 12.15 -4.90
C TYR A 103 -13.58 12.24 -3.62
N VAL A 104 -12.58 11.36 -3.48
CA VAL A 104 -11.64 11.37 -2.36
C VAL A 104 -10.22 11.19 -2.84
N ALA A 105 -9.26 11.69 -2.05
CA ALA A 105 -7.85 11.42 -2.23
C ALA A 105 -7.23 10.75 -1.00
N TYR A 106 -6.12 10.04 -1.23
CA TYR A 106 -5.26 9.45 -0.21
C TYR A 106 -3.80 9.75 -0.54
N LEU A 107 -2.99 9.97 0.50
CA LEU A 107 -1.54 10.00 0.34
C LEU A 107 -0.97 8.60 0.56
N PRO A 108 0.03 8.16 -0.22
CA PRO A 108 0.69 6.88 0.01
C PRO A 108 1.20 6.74 1.45
N GLY A 109 0.97 5.58 2.05
CA GLY A 109 1.33 5.32 3.45
C GLY A 109 0.41 5.94 4.49
N ASN A 110 -0.61 6.73 4.09
CA ASN A 110 -1.61 7.28 4.98
C ASN A 110 -3.00 6.69 4.69
N ARG A 111 -3.71 6.27 5.74
CA ARG A 111 -5.06 5.71 5.63
C ARG A 111 -6.16 6.77 5.66
N LYS A 112 -5.84 8.01 6.04
CA LYS A 112 -6.80 9.11 6.10
C LYS A 112 -7.23 9.52 4.69
N GLU A 113 -8.54 9.50 4.45
CA GLU A 113 -9.14 10.03 3.23
C GLU A 113 -9.30 11.56 3.31
N PHE A 114 -9.14 12.23 2.18
CA PHE A 114 -9.48 13.64 1.98
C PHE A 114 -10.72 13.74 1.13
N ASP A 115 -11.71 14.50 1.61
CA ASP A 115 -12.85 14.91 0.80
C ASP A 115 -12.45 15.91 -0.28
N LEU A 116 -12.95 15.69 -1.49
CA LEU A 116 -12.68 16.53 -2.64
C LEU A 116 -13.97 17.15 -3.16
N ALA A 117 -14.02 18.49 -3.15
CA ALA A 117 -15.11 19.27 -3.71
C ALA A 117 -14.78 19.72 -5.14
N TYR A 118 -15.68 19.49 -6.09
CA TYR A 118 -15.47 19.89 -7.47
C TYR A 118 -15.39 21.42 -7.61
N ASP A 119 -14.35 21.92 -8.27
CA ASP A 119 -14.16 23.33 -8.58
C ASP A 119 -14.41 23.56 -10.07
N GLU A 120 -15.63 23.97 -10.41
CA GLU A 120 -16.03 24.19 -11.80
C GLU A 120 -15.20 25.29 -12.48
N LYS A 121 -14.87 26.35 -11.76
CA LYS A 121 -14.13 27.49 -12.30
C LYS A 121 -12.72 27.08 -12.67
N LYS A 122 -12.01 26.39 -11.77
CA LYS A 122 -10.66 25.88 -12.05
C LYS A 122 -10.67 24.80 -13.12
N SER A 123 -11.69 23.93 -13.12
CA SER A 123 -11.84 22.89 -14.15
C SER A 123 -11.96 23.46 -15.56
N LYS A 124 -12.78 24.51 -15.74
CA LYS A 124 -12.91 25.20 -17.03
C LYS A 124 -11.65 25.97 -17.43
N ALA A 125 -10.89 26.46 -16.46
CA ALA A 125 -9.65 27.22 -16.70
C ALA A 125 -8.43 26.32 -16.97
N LEU A 126 -8.51 25.04 -16.60
CA LEU A 126 -7.39 24.11 -16.69
C LEU A 126 -7.08 23.74 -18.14
N LYS A 127 -5.81 23.83 -18.50
CA LYS A 127 -5.29 23.40 -19.81
C LYS A 127 -4.66 22.03 -19.68
N SER A 128 -5.35 20.98 -20.14
CA SER A 128 -4.86 19.59 -20.08
C SER A 128 -3.48 19.40 -20.74
N SER A 129 -3.14 20.21 -21.76
CA SER A 129 -1.83 20.17 -22.42
C SER A 129 -0.66 20.53 -21.49
N VAL A 130 -0.87 21.42 -20.51
CA VAL A 130 0.15 21.77 -19.51
C VAL A 130 0.40 20.60 -18.56
N LEU A 131 -0.67 19.88 -18.17
CA LEU A 131 -0.57 18.70 -17.33
C LEU A 131 0.18 17.57 -18.05
N LEU A 132 -0.13 17.33 -19.33
CA LEU A 132 0.57 16.36 -20.17
C LEU A 132 2.06 16.69 -20.31
N ALA A 133 2.39 17.93 -20.68
CA ALA A 133 3.79 18.35 -20.81
C ALA A 133 4.57 18.21 -19.50
N THR A 134 3.92 18.46 -18.36
CA THR A 134 4.52 18.26 -17.04
C THR A 134 4.81 16.79 -16.78
N TYR A 135 3.86 15.89 -17.07
CA TYR A 135 4.04 14.45 -16.95
C TYR A 135 5.20 13.95 -17.83
N GLU A 136 5.23 14.34 -19.11
CA GLU A 136 6.28 13.93 -20.03
C GLU A 136 7.67 14.39 -19.57
N LYS A 137 7.79 15.63 -19.11
CA LYS A 137 9.03 16.15 -18.52
C LYS A 137 9.44 15.34 -17.29
N GLN A 138 8.53 15.09 -16.36
CA GLN A 138 8.82 14.31 -15.14
C GLN A 138 9.22 12.86 -15.48
N LYS A 139 8.59 12.27 -16.49
CA LYS A 139 8.92 10.94 -17.01
C LYS A 139 10.33 10.92 -17.59
N GLN A 140 10.71 11.90 -18.42
CA GLN A 140 12.09 12.03 -18.96
C GLN A 140 13.14 12.23 -17.85
N GLN A 141 12.76 12.88 -16.75
CA GLN A 141 13.60 13.05 -15.56
C GLN A 141 13.70 11.78 -14.68
N GLY A 142 13.03 10.68 -15.05
CA GLY A 142 13.03 9.43 -14.29
C GLY A 142 12.23 9.49 -12.98
N ILE A 143 11.43 10.53 -12.75
CA ILE A 143 10.67 10.70 -11.50
C ILE A 143 9.65 9.56 -11.33
N GLN A 144 8.95 9.19 -12.40
CA GLN A 144 7.96 8.11 -12.38
C GLN A 144 8.60 6.78 -12.00
N GLU A 145 9.74 6.45 -12.61
CA GLU A 145 10.48 5.22 -12.29
C GLU A 145 10.99 5.22 -10.85
N LYS A 146 11.54 6.36 -10.39
CA LYS A 146 12.03 6.52 -9.03
C LYS A 146 10.93 6.31 -7.99
N LEU A 147 9.75 6.89 -8.20
CA LEU A 147 8.63 6.77 -7.28
C LEU A 147 7.95 5.40 -7.35
N ALA A 148 7.97 4.73 -8.51
CA ALA A 148 7.43 3.39 -8.67
C ALA A 148 8.35 2.29 -8.12
N ARG A 149 9.65 2.56 -7.97
CA ARG A 149 10.63 1.59 -7.47
C ARG A 149 10.36 1.23 -6.02
N PHE A 150 10.32 -0.07 -5.74
CA PHE A 150 10.16 -0.60 -4.38
C PHE A 150 11.41 -0.33 -3.54
N ASP A 151 11.21 0.23 -2.36
CA ASP A 151 12.25 0.38 -1.34
C ASP A 151 12.11 -0.74 -0.30
N ARG A 152 12.83 -1.84 -0.55
CA ARG A 152 12.84 -3.01 0.33
C ARG A 152 13.30 -2.65 1.74
N ASP A 153 14.36 -1.87 1.87
CA ASP A 153 14.95 -1.54 3.16
C ASP A 153 14.01 -0.68 4.00
N LYS A 154 13.37 0.31 3.38
CA LYS A 154 12.30 1.09 4.02
C LYS A 154 11.13 0.22 4.44
N SER A 155 10.67 -0.70 3.58
CA SER A 155 9.56 -1.60 3.90
C SER A 155 9.88 -2.56 5.05
N LEU A 156 11.13 -3.04 5.12
CA LEU A 156 11.61 -3.88 6.22
C LEU A 156 11.74 -3.08 7.51
N ALA A 157 12.33 -1.88 7.45
CA ALA A 157 12.48 -1.00 8.61
C ALA A 157 11.12 -0.66 9.23
N TYR A 158 10.15 -0.25 8.41
CA TYR A 158 8.77 0.00 8.85
C TYR A 158 8.15 -1.24 9.49
N SER A 159 8.28 -2.41 8.86
CA SER A 159 7.70 -3.64 9.40
C SER A 159 8.34 -4.05 10.74
N ARG A 160 9.65 -3.86 10.89
CA ARG A 160 10.37 -4.11 12.16
C ARG A 160 9.90 -3.17 13.26
N GLU A 161 9.79 -1.88 12.95
CA GLU A 161 9.34 -0.87 13.91
C GLU A 161 7.92 -1.16 14.41
N GLN A 162 6.99 -1.48 13.51
CA GLN A 162 5.61 -1.82 13.87
C GLN A 162 5.53 -3.10 14.71
N LEU A 163 6.36 -4.10 14.40
CA LEU A 163 6.43 -5.34 15.17
C LEU A 163 6.99 -5.09 16.58
N ASP A 164 8.08 -4.32 16.67
CA ASP A 164 8.68 -3.93 17.95
C ASP A 164 7.69 -3.13 18.81
N GLN A 165 6.86 -2.30 18.19
CA GLN A 165 5.80 -1.58 18.89
C GLN A 165 4.73 -2.53 19.45
N ALA A 166 4.25 -3.49 18.65
CA ALA A 166 3.30 -4.51 19.12
C ALA A 166 3.86 -5.34 20.29
N ASP A 167 5.14 -5.73 20.20
CA ASP A 167 5.85 -6.46 21.26
C ASP A 167 5.95 -5.63 22.56
N LYS A 168 6.29 -4.34 22.45
CA LYS A 168 6.35 -3.42 23.59
C LYS A 168 4.99 -3.28 24.27
N GLU A 169 3.93 -3.11 23.49
CA GLU A 169 2.58 -2.96 24.01
C GLU A 169 2.08 -4.24 24.68
N ALA A 170 2.36 -5.41 24.11
CA ALA A 170 2.07 -6.70 24.71
C ALA A 170 2.85 -6.90 26.02
N SER A 171 4.14 -6.56 26.01
CA SER A 171 4.99 -6.66 27.19
C SER A 171 4.46 -5.79 28.33
N ALA A 172 4.10 -4.54 28.03
CA ALA A 172 3.54 -3.61 29.00
C ALA A 172 2.18 -4.10 29.55
N ALA A 173 1.31 -4.64 28.68
CA ALA A 173 0.03 -5.17 29.09
C ALA A 173 0.16 -6.42 29.99
N CYS A 174 1.07 -7.33 29.65
CA CYS A 174 1.23 -8.60 30.33
C CYS A 174 2.16 -8.56 31.55
N GLY A 175 3.04 -7.57 31.65
CA GLY A 175 4.04 -7.48 32.72
C GLY A 175 5.22 -8.45 32.56
N VAL A 176 5.39 -9.03 31.37
CA VAL A 176 6.48 -9.96 31.02
C VAL A 176 7.05 -9.58 29.66
N PRO A 177 8.35 -9.83 29.38
CA PRO A 177 8.93 -9.55 28.07
C PRO A 177 8.28 -10.41 26.98
N VAL A 178 7.71 -9.76 25.97
CA VAL A 178 7.22 -10.37 24.73
C VAL A 178 8.15 -9.93 23.60
N LYS A 179 8.57 -10.90 22.77
CA LYS A 179 9.40 -10.60 21.60
C LYS A 179 9.00 -11.52 20.44
N THR A 180 8.74 -10.91 19.30
CA THR A 180 8.51 -11.59 18.04
C THR A 180 9.76 -11.59 17.18
N THR A 181 10.07 -12.74 16.60
CA THR A 181 11.20 -12.96 15.71
C THR A 181 10.69 -13.45 14.36
N ILE A 182 11.32 -12.97 13.28
CA ILE A 182 11.01 -13.32 11.90
C ILE A 182 12.34 -13.52 11.19
N ASP A 183 12.46 -14.57 10.36
CA ASP A 183 13.53 -14.64 9.37
C ASP A 183 13.23 -13.68 8.22
N TRP A 184 13.75 -12.45 8.32
CA TRP A 184 13.58 -11.42 7.30
C TRP A 184 14.22 -11.77 5.94
N THR A 185 15.14 -12.73 5.89
CA THR A 185 15.73 -13.19 4.62
C THR A 185 14.78 -14.09 3.84
N ALA A 186 13.88 -14.78 4.53
CA ALA A 186 12.82 -15.60 3.92
C ALA A 186 11.61 -14.79 3.41
N ILE A 187 11.58 -13.47 3.64
CA ILE A 187 10.51 -12.58 3.17
C ILE A 187 10.94 -11.91 1.86
N ASP A 188 10.42 -12.39 0.74
CA ASP A 188 10.66 -11.79 -0.57
C ASP A 188 9.93 -10.44 -0.77
N ASP A 189 10.29 -9.73 -1.84
CA ASP A 189 9.71 -8.43 -2.18
C ASP A 189 8.21 -8.51 -2.51
N ASP A 190 7.74 -9.63 -3.07
CA ASP A 190 6.34 -9.80 -3.43
C ASP A 190 5.47 -9.82 -2.17
N LYS A 191 5.89 -10.58 -1.15
CA LYS A 191 5.28 -10.56 0.18
C LYS A 191 5.34 -9.18 0.81
N LEU A 192 6.48 -8.49 0.77
CA LEU A 192 6.57 -7.15 1.36
C LEU A 192 5.62 -6.16 0.68
N LYS A 193 5.46 -6.23 -0.64
CA LYS A 193 4.56 -5.34 -1.41
C LYS A 193 3.08 -5.61 -1.12
N LYS A 194 2.70 -6.88 -1.02
CA LYS A 194 1.29 -7.29 -0.90
C LYS A 194 0.81 -7.40 0.53
N LEU A 195 1.69 -7.77 1.46
CA LEU A 195 1.32 -8.13 2.82
C LEU A 195 1.85 -7.12 3.83
N SER A 196 1.05 -6.89 4.87
CA SER A 196 1.51 -6.19 6.07
C SER A 196 2.18 -7.22 6.99
N VAL A 197 3.42 -7.61 6.69
CA VAL A 197 4.18 -8.67 7.41
C VAL A 197 4.14 -8.46 8.93
N HIS A 198 4.30 -7.22 9.38
CA HIS A 198 4.19 -6.85 10.80
C HIS A 198 2.81 -7.16 11.40
N SER A 199 1.72 -6.97 10.66
CA SER A 199 0.36 -7.28 11.15
C SER A 199 0.14 -8.79 11.26
N PHE A 200 0.56 -9.56 10.27
CA PHE A 200 0.44 -11.02 10.31
C PHE A 200 1.29 -11.60 11.44
N CYS A 201 2.57 -11.24 11.53
CA CYS A 201 3.46 -11.79 12.55
C CYS A 201 3.25 -11.18 13.95
N GLY A 202 2.79 -9.94 14.03
CA GLY A 202 2.45 -9.28 15.30
C GLY A 202 1.09 -9.69 15.86
N ALA A 203 0.31 -10.52 15.15
CA ALA A 203 -1.02 -10.94 15.57
C ALA A 203 -0.99 -11.69 16.92
N VAL A 204 0.05 -12.49 17.18
CA VAL A 204 0.22 -13.20 18.46
C VAL A 204 0.45 -12.21 19.60
N ALA A 205 1.41 -11.28 19.47
CA ALA A 205 1.69 -10.26 20.47
C ALA A 205 0.45 -9.37 20.73
N THR A 206 -0.26 -8.97 19.67
CA THR A 206 -1.49 -8.17 19.76
C THR A 206 -2.60 -8.92 20.52
N ASN A 207 -2.77 -10.23 20.28
CA ASN A 207 -3.76 -11.01 21.02
C ASN A 207 -3.34 -11.26 22.48
N MET A 208 -2.05 -11.44 22.76
CA MET A 208 -1.53 -11.48 24.14
C MET A 208 -1.83 -10.17 24.87
N GLN A 209 -1.57 -9.02 24.24
CA GLN A 209 -1.89 -7.70 24.78
C GLN A 209 -3.37 -7.59 25.16
N ARG A 210 -4.29 -7.94 24.25
CA ARG A 210 -5.74 -7.92 24.49
C ARG A 210 -6.13 -8.83 25.66
N LEU A 211 -5.70 -10.10 25.65
CA LEU A 211 -6.03 -11.05 26.73
C LEU A 211 -5.48 -10.60 28.09
N CYS A 212 -4.28 -10.03 28.14
CA CYS A 212 -3.70 -9.49 29.38
C CYS A 212 -4.47 -8.28 29.93
N ARG A 213 -5.15 -7.50 29.07
CA ARG A 213 -6.01 -6.39 29.49
C ARG A 213 -7.42 -6.85 29.88
N ASP A 214 -7.99 -7.76 29.11
CA ASP A 214 -9.43 -8.01 29.11
C ASP A 214 -9.85 -9.19 30.01
N ASP A 215 -8.96 -10.14 30.31
CA ASP A 215 -9.29 -11.39 31.01
C ASP A 215 -9.15 -11.30 32.55
N GLY A 216 -9.35 -10.11 33.13
CA GLY A 216 -9.23 -9.88 34.57
C GLY A 216 -7.86 -10.22 35.17
N GLY A 217 -6.82 -10.32 34.33
CA GLY A 217 -5.47 -10.72 34.73
C GLY A 217 -5.19 -12.23 34.76
N THR A 218 -6.15 -13.10 34.42
CA THR A 218 -5.96 -14.55 34.41
C THR A 218 -4.89 -14.97 33.41
N PHE A 219 -4.97 -14.45 32.18
CA PHE A 219 -3.97 -14.73 31.15
C PHE A 219 -2.55 -14.24 31.49
N LYS A 220 -2.40 -13.18 32.32
CA LYS A 220 -1.07 -12.70 32.75
C LYS A 220 -0.24 -13.77 33.45
N LYS A 221 -0.90 -14.66 34.21
CA LYS A 221 -0.24 -15.79 34.90
C LYS A 221 0.34 -16.81 33.92
N LYS A 222 -0.26 -16.95 32.74
CA LYS A 222 0.17 -17.87 31.68
C LYS A 222 1.18 -17.23 30.73
N ALA A 223 1.11 -15.91 30.53
CA ALA A 223 1.95 -15.19 29.56
C ALA A 223 3.46 -15.43 29.76
N ALA A 224 3.92 -15.57 31.00
CA ALA A 224 5.32 -15.87 31.31
C ALA A 224 5.81 -17.21 30.72
N ALA A 225 4.92 -18.19 30.58
CA ALA A 225 5.24 -19.53 30.08
C ALA A 225 5.26 -19.63 28.55
N LEU A 226 4.74 -18.61 27.84
CA LEU A 226 4.67 -18.60 26.37
C LEU A 226 5.99 -18.17 25.71
N GLY A 227 6.88 -17.55 26.48
CA GLY A 227 8.23 -17.20 26.03
C GLY A 227 8.27 -16.28 24.80
N GLN A 228 9.21 -16.54 23.90
CA GLN A 228 9.39 -15.78 22.66
C GLN A 228 8.50 -16.32 21.54
N ILE A 229 8.09 -15.43 20.63
CA ILE A 229 7.30 -15.74 19.45
C ILE A 229 8.25 -15.86 18.26
N ASN A 230 8.18 -16.97 17.53
CA ASN A 230 8.82 -17.13 16.23
C ASN A 230 7.73 -17.19 15.16
N CYS A 231 7.71 -16.20 14.27
CA CYS A 231 6.74 -16.13 13.17
C CYS A 231 7.38 -16.47 11.84
N GLN A 232 6.65 -17.25 11.04
CA GLN A 232 7.01 -17.59 9.67
C GLN A 232 5.78 -17.66 8.77
N PHE A 233 5.98 -17.46 7.46
CA PHE A 233 4.94 -17.73 6.46
C PHE A 233 5.06 -19.17 5.97
N GLY A 234 3.93 -19.88 5.89
CA GLY A 234 3.88 -21.26 5.41
C GLY A 234 2.57 -21.57 4.68
N PRO A 235 2.39 -22.83 4.24
CA PRO A 235 1.22 -23.24 3.46
C PRO A 235 -0.04 -23.44 4.31
N GLU A 236 0.09 -23.53 5.64
CA GLU A 236 -1.02 -23.73 6.58
C GLU A 236 -0.88 -22.81 7.80
N LEU A 237 -2.01 -22.29 8.26
CA LEU A 237 -2.10 -21.58 9.54
C LEU A 237 -1.87 -22.56 10.69
N LYS A 238 -0.89 -22.28 11.57
CA LYS A 238 -0.54 -23.17 12.68
C LYS A 238 0.09 -22.41 13.84
N ALA A 239 -0.22 -22.85 15.06
CA ALA A 239 0.47 -22.40 16.28
C ALA A 239 0.86 -23.64 17.11
N ARG A 240 2.06 -23.62 17.69
CA ARG A 240 2.54 -24.67 18.58
C ARG A 240 3.60 -24.15 19.53
N MET A 241 3.72 -24.80 20.69
CA MET A 241 4.85 -24.61 21.59
C MET A 241 6.00 -25.55 21.21
N VAL A 242 7.21 -25.02 21.04
CA VAL A 242 8.44 -25.78 20.79
C VAL A 242 9.52 -25.17 21.67
N ASP A 243 10.13 -25.96 22.55
CA ASP A 243 11.22 -25.50 23.44
C ASP A 243 10.91 -24.19 24.19
N GLN A 244 9.69 -24.08 24.74
CA GLN A 244 9.16 -22.88 25.42
C GLN A 244 9.07 -21.63 24.53
N LYS A 245 8.97 -21.80 23.21
CA LYS A 245 8.71 -20.74 22.23
C LYS A 245 7.42 -21.03 21.49
N LEU A 246 6.62 -19.99 21.28
CA LEU A 246 5.45 -20.07 20.42
C LEU A 246 5.91 -19.93 18.97
N VAL A 247 5.79 -21.02 18.21
CA VAL A 247 6.02 -21.01 16.76
C VAL A 247 4.68 -20.80 16.07
N PHE A 248 4.54 -19.66 15.41
CA PHE A 248 3.37 -19.27 14.64
C PHE A 248 3.69 -19.29 13.14
N THR A 249 2.99 -20.16 12.41
CA THR A 249 2.98 -20.16 10.95
C THR A 249 1.71 -19.44 10.48
N THR A 250 1.87 -18.34 9.79
CA THR A 250 0.77 -17.62 9.13
C THR A 250 0.67 -18.03 7.66
N GLU A 251 -0.54 -17.93 7.10
CA GLU A 251 -0.81 -18.09 5.67
C GLU A 251 -1.69 -16.91 5.24
N SER A 252 -1.38 -16.27 4.11
CA SER A 252 -1.99 -15.01 3.68
C SER A 252 -3.49 -15.06 3.42
N ASN A 253 -4.03 -16.22 3.04
CA ASN A 253 -5.42 -16.41 2.66
C ASN A 253 -6.25 -17.14 3.73
N ALA A 254 -5.61 -17.57 4.83
CA ALA A 254 -6.29 -18.24 5.91
C ALA A 254 -7.30 -17.27 6.58
N PRO A 255 -8.58 -17.64 6.66
CA PRO A 255 -9.59 -16.84 7.32
C PRO A 255 -9.42 -16.89 8.85
N ASN A 256 -9.97 -15.90 9.55
CA ASN A 256 -10.13 -15.88 11.01
C ASN A 256 -8.85 -16.15 11.82
N GLN A 257 -7.68 -15.69 11.35
CA GLN A 257 -6.40 -15.92 12.03
C GLN A 257 -6.36 -15.35 13.45
N ASP A 258 -6.99 -14.18 13.66
CA ASP A 258 -7.10 -13.57 15.00
C ASP A 258 -7.84 -14.49 15.98
N ASP A 259 -8.96 -15.10 15.57
CA ASP A 259 -9.73 -16.02 16.41
C ASP A 259 -8.94 -17.29 16.70
N PHE A 260 -8.30 -17.88 15.69
CA PHE A 260 -7.42 -19.04 15.84
C PHE A 260 -6.32 -18.78 16.89
N ILE A 261 -5.63 -17.65 16.80
CA ILE A 261 -4.57 -17.27 17.74
C ILE A 261 -5.15 -17.08 19.14
N ARG A 262 -6.27 -16.36 19.26
CA ARG A 262 -6.91 -16.09 20.55
C ARG A 262 -7.35 -17.37 21.26
N GLU A 263 -7.93 -18.31 20.53
CA GLU A 263 -8.32 -19.62 21.05
C GLU A 263 -7.09 -20.44 21.47
N PHE A 264 -6.05 -20.49 20.62
CA PHE A 264 -4.81 -21.17 20.94
C PHE A 264 -4.21 -20.65 22.26
N LEU A 265 -4.10 -19.32 22.41
CA LEU A 265 -3.52 -18.68 23.60
C LEU A 265 -4.33 -18.98 24.88
N ARG A 266 -5.66 -18.98 24.81
CA ARG A 266 -6.52 -19.27 25.97
C ARG A 266 -6.36 -20.68 26.50
N ASN A 267 -6.08 -21.62 25.59
CA ASN A 267 -5.95 -23.05 25.86
C ASN A 267 -4.55 -23.49 26.30
N GLN A 268 -3.60 -22.54 26.44
CA GLN A 268 -2.28 -22.82 27.04
C GLN A 268 -2.35 -22.97 28.55
#